data_AF-A0A3S3NJE4-F1
#
_entry.id   AF-A0A3S3NJE4-F1
#
_cell.length_a   1.000
_cell.length_b   1.000
_cell.length_c   1.000
_cell.angle_alpha   90.00
_cell.angle_beta   90.00
_cell.angle_gamma   90.00
#
_symmetry.space_group_name_H-M   'P 1'
#
loop_
_entity.id
_entity.type
_entity.pdbx_description
1 polymer ?
#
loop_
_entity_poly.entity_id
_entity_poly.type
_entity_poly.pdbx_seq_one_letter_code
_entity_poly.pdbx_strand_id
1 'polypeptide(L)'
;MPPLHSLCLPLNPSLPKATPITPSTSSSSLFTKPIKTPLQVQTLPLPDQNLPLQFKEKILCLEIMGVDSGKALSHNPSLQTASLHSIHSVISYLQSKGIQQKDLPRIFGMCPTILTSDIKLQLSPVFQFLSHDLNVPETNFRRPINKCPKLLVSTVRDQLKPALLYLQGLGIKDMEALAYHDPVLLVSNVERTLIPKLECLVSFGFSHEEAVEMVVRCPGLFTFSVERNFKPKFGYFVGEMGASLEELKGFPQYFGFSLEKRIVPRHREMMERGLTVPLPLMLKSTDEEFRELLENGGLKVG
;
A
#
# COMPACT_ATOMS: atom_id res chain seq x y z
N MET A 1 30.97 -21.16 34.34
CA MET A 1 30.31 -21.47 35.63
C MET A 1 29.26 -20.41 35.89
N PRO A 2 28.05 -20.78 36.36
CA PRO A 2 27.00 -21.32 35.48
C PRO A 2 25.63 -20.61 35.79
N PRO A 3 24.44 -21.23 35.62
CA PRO A 3 23.42 -20.80 34.64
C PRO A 3 22.05 -20.53 35.30
N LEU A 4 20.99 -20.23 34.53
CA LEU A 4 19.64 -20.66 34.93
C LEU A 4 18.75 -20.99 33.72
N HIS A 5 18.31 -22.25 33.72
CA HIS A 5 17.30 -22.91 32.91
C HIS A 5 15.87 -22.48 33.27
N SER A 6 14.94 -22.82 32.36
CA SER A 6 13.50 -23.06 32.57
C SER A 6 12.66 -21.81 32.81
N LEU A 7 11.53 -21.61 32.12
CA LEU A 7 10.33 -22.44 32.27
C LEU A 7 9.58 -22.64 30.93
N CYS A 8 9.31 -23.91 30.63
CA CYS A 8 8.25 -24.34 29.72
C CYS A 8 6.90 -24.42 30.47
N LEU A 9 5.82 -24.42 29.66
CA LEU A 9 4.47 -24.99 29.87
C LEU A 9 3.34 -23.98 30.23
N PRO A 10 2.05 -24.30 29.93
CA PRO A 10 1.33 -23.71 28.80
C PRO A 10 -0.01 -23.07 29.26
N LEU A 11 -0.71 -22.34 28.39
CA LEU A 11 -2.14 -22.04 28.63
C LEU A 11 -2.98 -22.54 27.46
N ASN A 12 -3.77 -23.58 27.75
CA ASN A 12 -4.80 -24.14 26.90
C ASN A 12 -6.05 -23.22 26.91
N PRO A 13 -6.84 -23.14 25.83
CA PRO A 13 -8.00 -22.27 25.72
C PRO A 13 -9.25 -22.93 26.32
N SER A 14 -10.03 -22.18 27.10
CA SER A 14 -11.35 -22.60 27.56
C SER A 14 -12.45 -21.76 26.90
N LEU A 15 -13.25 -22.46 26.08
CA LEU A 15 -14.54 -22.04 25.55
C LEU A 15 -15.57 -21.89 26.70
N PRO A 16 -16.57 -21.00 26.57
CA PRO A 16 -17.88 -21.25 27.15
C PRO A 16 -18.91 -21.60 26.07
N LYS A 17 -19.55 -22.77 26.25
CA LYS A 17 -20.76 -23.21 25.53
C LYS A 17 -21.99 -22.47 26.06
N ALA A 18 -22.92 -22.24 25.14
CA ALA A 18 -24.27 -21.73 25.33
C ALA A 18 -25.20 -22.70 26.09
N THR A 19 -26.36 -22.20 26.54
CA THR A 19 -27.71 -22.86 26.65
C THR A 19 -28.71 -21.88 27.32
N PRO A 20 -30.04 -22.11 27.32
CA PRO A 20 -30.96 -21.69 26.25
C PRO A 20 -32.24 -20.98 26.76
N ILE A 21 -32.95 -20.18 25.94
CA ILE A 21 -34.37 -19.87 26.20
C ILE A 21 -35.16 -19.95 24.88
N THR A 22 -36.18 -20.80 24.91
CA THR A 22 -37.15 -21.17 23.87
C THR A 22 -38.37 -20.23 23.83
N PRO A 23 -39.26 -20.35 22.82
CA PRO A 23 -39.92 -19.23 22.17
C PRO A 23 -41.41 -19.05 22.55
N SER A 24 -41.98 -17.90 22.18
CA SER A 24 -43.43 -17.74 22.07
C SER A 24 -43.82 -17.03 20.78
N THR A 25 -44.76 -17.66 20.09
CA THR A 25 -45.33 -17.38 18.78
C THR A 25 -46.35 -16.23 18.73
N SER A 26 -46.41 -15.62 17.54
CA SER A 26 -47.58 -15.16 16.76
C SER A 26 -48.52 -14.05 17.27
N SER A 27 -48.67 -12.98 16.48
CA SER A 27 -49.89 -12.74 15.67
C SER A 27 -49.83 -11.40 14.90
N SER A 28 -50.26 -11.46 13.65
CA SER A 28 -50.51 -10.35 12.72
C SER A 28 -51.87 -9.70 12.97
N SER A 29 -52.00 -8.37 12.85
CA SER A 29 -53.24 -7.74 12.36
C SER A 29 -53.00 -6.34 11.81
N LEU A 30 -53.84 -5.98 10.85
CA LEU A 30 -53.76 -4.85 9.93
C LEU A 30 -54.58 -3.63 10.41
N PHE A 31 -54.16 -2.45 9.94
CA PHE A 31 -54.88 -1.18 9.73
C PHE A 31 -55.65 -0.51 10.89
N THR A 32 -55.24 0.74 11.20
CA THR A 32 -56.04 1.97 10.96
C THR A 32 -55.27 3.23 11.40
N LYS A 33 -55.30 4.31 10.58
CA LYS A 33 -54.83 5.67 10.92
C LYS A 33 -55.93 6.41 11.71
N PRO A 34 -55.62 7.42 12.55
CA PRO A 34 -55.73 8.82 12.10
C PRO A 34 -54.67 9.78 12.70
N ILE A 35 -54.05 10.66 11.90
CA ILE A 35 -54.29 12.12 11.75
C ILE A 35 -53.41 13.03 12.64
N LYS A 36 -52.45 13.66 11.95
CA LYS A 36 -51.93 15.05 11.99
C LYS A 36 -51.54 15.69 13.32
N THR A 37 -50.22 15.89 13.46
CA THR A 37 -49.62 17.06 14.12
C THR A 37 -48.57 17.69 13.17
N PRO A 38 -48.32 19.01 13.27
CA PRO A 38 -47.87 19.82 12.13
C PRO A 38 -46.42 19.54 11.74
N LEU A 39 -46.16 19.72 10.44
CA LEU A 39 -44.83 19.88 9.85
C LEU A 39 -44.01 20.89 10.68
N GLN A 40 -43.16 20.38 11.55
CA GLN A 40 -42.04 21.16 12.04
C GLN A 40 -41.07 21.19 10.86
N VAL A 41 -41.14 22.28 10.09
CA VAL A 41 -40.09 22.67 9.16
C VAL A 41 -38.83 22.75 10.01
N GLN A 42 -38.03 21.69 10.03
CA GLN A 42 -36.64 21.78 10.41
C GLN A 42 -36.02 22.62 9.30
N THR A 43 -36.00 23.94 9.50
CA THR A 43 -35.04 24.81 8.85
C THR A 43 -33.68 24.23 9.16
N LEU A 44 -33.10 23.53 8.17
CA LEU A 44 -31.68 23.26 8.09
C LEU A 44 -30.97 24.58 8.44
N PRO A 45 -30.00 24.58 9.38
CA PRO A 45 -29.16 25.75 9.55
C PRO A 45 -28.51 26.02 8.19
N LEU A 46 -28.84 27.16 7.59
CA LEU A 46 -28.12 27.69 6.45
C LEU A 46 -26.62 27.66 6.81
N PRO A 47 -25.74 27.16 5.94
CA PRO A 47 -24.31 27.22 6.21
C PRO A 47 -23.94 28.68 6.45
N ASP A 48 -23.30 28.93 7.58
CA ASP A 48 -22.93 30.23 8.11
C ASP A 48 -22.34 31.12 7.01
N GLN A 49 -23.09 32.16 6.59
CA GLN A 49 -22.76 32.96 5.41
C GLN A 49 -21.54 33.88 5.59
N ASN A 50 -20.90 33.87 6.76
CA ASN A 50 -19.70 34.66 7.04
C ASN A 50 -18.45 33.81 7.24
N LEU A 51 -18.22 32.87 6.32
CA LEU A 51 -16.88 32.34 6.14
C LEU A 51 -15.93 33.50 5.81
N PRO A 52 -14.86 33.74 6.59
CA PRO A 52 -13.99 34.91 6.41
C PRO A 52 -13.51 35.03 4.95
N LEU A 53 -13.43 36.23 4.39
CA LEU A 53 -13.04 36.45 2.98
C LEU A 53 -11.74 35.71 2.62
N GLN A 54 -10.75 35.75 3.53
CA GLN A 54 -9.48 35.03 3.38
C GLN A 54 -9.65 33.50 3.27
N PHE A 55 -10.69 32.94 3.88
CA PHE A 55 -11.00 31.52 3.78
C PHE A 55 -11.64 31.18 2.44
N LYS A 56 -12.53 32.04 1.92
CA LYS A 56 -13.13 31.90 0.58
C LYS A 56 -12.05 31.99 -0.51
N GLU A 57 -11.11 32.92 -0.38
CA GLU A 57 -9.97 33.07 -1.31
C GLU A 57 -9.07 31.83 -1.33
N LYS A 58 -8.83 31.20 -0.17
CA LYS A 58 -8.06 29.93 -0.08
C LYS A 58 -8.77 28.79 -0.78
N ILE A 59 -10.09 28.63 -0.55
CA ILE A 59 -10.88 27.60 -1.23
C ILE A 59 -10.80 27.78 -2.74
N LEU A 60 -11.02 29.01 -3.23
CA LEU A 60 -10.92 29.32 -4.65
C LEU A 60 -9.52 29.06 -5.21
N CYS A 61 -8.46 29.39 -4.47
CA CYS A 61 -7.08 29.10 -4.87
C CYS A 61 -6.86 27.58 -5.06
N LEU A 62 -7.33 26.76 -4.12
CA LEU A 62 -7.23 25.30 -4.22
C LEU A 62 -8.03 24.75 -5.40
N GLU A 63 -9.24 25.26 -5.61
CA GLU A 63 -10.13 24.83 -6.69
C GLU A 63 -9.60 25.21 -8.07
N ILE A 64 -9.05 26.42 -8.23
CA ILE A 64 -8.36 26.85 -9.46
C ILE A 64 -7.17 25.93 -9.77
N MET A 65 -6.50 25.42 -8.74
CA MET A 65 -5.40 24.47 -8.87
C MET A 65 -5.86 23.01 -9.10
N GLY A 66 -7.16 22.75 -9.16
CA GLY A 66 -7.73 21.40 -9.33
C GLY A 66 -7.63 20.53 -8.08
N VAL A 67 -7.45 21.14 -6.91
CA VAL A 67 -7.42 20.45 -5.62
C VAL A 67 -8.82 20.49 -5.00
N ASP A 68 -9.33 19.33 -4.59
CA ASP A 68 -10.57 19.24 -3.83
C ASP A 68 -10.38 19.90 -2.45
N SER A 69 -10.97 21.09 -2.30
CA SER A 69 -10.83 21.94 -1.13
C SER A 69 -11.40 21.28 0.14
N GLY A 70 -12.53 20.57 0.03
CA GLY A 70 -13.15 19.85 1.15
C GLY A 70 -12.31 18.67 1.64
N LYS A 71 -11.78 17.87 0.71
CA LYS A 71 -10.85 16.77 1.03
C LYS A 71 -9.53 17.29 1.59
N ALA A 72 -9.01 18.40 1.06
CA ALA A 72 -7.78 19.01 1.56
C ALA A 72 -7.94 19.51 3.00
N LEU A 73 -9.04 20.20 3.31
CA LEU A 73 -9.32 20.73 4.65
C LEU A 73 -9.58 19.62 5.69
N SER A 74 -10.28 18.55 5.31
CA SER A 74 -10.53 17.42 6.21
C SER A 74 -9.26 16.66 6.60
N HIS A 75 -8.30 16.53 5.68
CA HIS A 75 -7.03 15.86 5.93
C HIS A 75 -5.90 16.81 6.37
N ASN A 76 -6.12 18.13 6.33
CA ASN A 76 -5.19 19.14 6.81
C ASN A 76 -5.94 20.32 7.48
N PRO A 77 -6.34 20.17 8.76
CA PRO A 77 -7.03 21.23 9.49
C PRO A 77 -6.21 22.53 9.63
N SER A 78 -4.87 22.44 9.65
CA SER A 78 -3.97 23.59 9.72
C SER A 78 -4.07 24.52 8.50
N LEU A 79 -4.64 24.03 7.39
CA LEU A 79 -4.88 24.83 6.19
C LEU A 79 -5.89 25.97 6.45
N GLN A 80 -6.76 25.82 7.45
CA GLN A 80 -7.71 26.86 7.86
C GLN A 80 -6.98 28.12 8.35
N THR A 81 -5.94 27.93 9.16
CA THR A 81 -5.16 29.00 9.79
C THR A 81 -3.96 29.46 8.96
N ALA A 82 -3.50 28.66 7.99
CA ALA A 82 -2.37 29.00 7.14
C ALA A 82 -2.64 30.23 6.27
N SER A 83 -1.64 31.10 6.07
CA SER A 83 -1.78 32.26 5.19
C SER A 83 -1.66 31.86 3.71
N LEU A 84 -2.34 32.60 2.82
CA LEU A 84 -2.19 32.41 1.37
C LEU A 84 -0.74 32.56 0.92
N HIS A 85 -0.01 33.53 1.49
CA HIS A 85 1.41 33.72 1.21
C HIS A 85 2.25 32.49 1.54
N SER A 86 2.00 31.83 2.68
CA SER A 86 2.70 30.59 3.04
C SER A 86 2.42 29.47 2.04
N ILE A 87 1.16 29.31 1.62
CA ILE A 87 0.77 28.30 0.63
C ILE A 87 1.46 28.57 -0.71
N HIS A 88 1.43 29.82 -1.19
CA HIS A 88 2.16 30.22 -2.39
C HIS A 88 3.66 29.98 -2.28
N SER A 89 4.26 30.25 -1.12
CA SER A 89 5.70 29.99 -0.89
C SER A 89 6.04 28.51 -1.04
N VAL A 90 5.20 27.61 -0.52
CA VAL A 90 5.36 26.15 -0.72
C VAL A 90 5.25 25.79 -2.19
N ILE A 91 4.26 26.33 -2.91
CA ILE A 91 4.06 26.05 -4.33
C ILE A 91 5.27 26.52 -5.14
N SER A 92 5.70 27.76 -4.96
CA SER A 92 6.88 28.32 -5.62
C SER A 92 8.15 27.53 -5.30
N TYR A 93 8.29 27.05 -4.06
CA TYR A 93 9.39 26.17 -3.69
C TYR A 93 9.36 24.84 -4.46
N LEU A 94 8.21 24.15 -4.52
CA LEU A 94 8.10 22.90 -5.30
C LEU A 94 8.37 23.13 -6.79
N GLN A 95 7.90 24.24 -7.36
CA GLN A 95 8.20 24.63 -8.74
C GLN A 95 9.70 24.87 -8.95
N SER A 96 10.38 25.51 -8.00
CA SER A 96 11.84 25.71 -8.05
C SER A 96 12.62 24.40 -8.06
N LYS A 97 12.02 23.31 -7.55
CA LYS A 97 12.55 21.93 -7.60
C LYS A 97 12.09 21.14 -8.83
N GLY A 98 11.51 21.81 -9.82
CA GLY A 98 11.11 21.22 -11.10
C GLY A 98 9.74 20.53 -11.10
N ILE A 99 8.95 20.64 -10.01
CA ILE A 99 7.58 20.13 -9.98
C ILE A 99 6.68 21.04 -10.83
N GLN A 100 5.94 20.48 -11.78
CA GLN A 100 5.16 21.27 -12.73
C GLN A 100 3.75 21.54 -12.20
N GLN A 101 3.13 22.64 -12.65
CA GLN A 101 1.76 23.01 -12.25
C GLN A 101 0.75 21.88 -12.45
N LYS A 102 0.86 21.13 -13.56
CA LYS A 102 -0.03 19.99 -13.85
C LYS A 102 0.11 18.82 -12.88
N ASP A 103 1.21 18.75 -12.13
CA ASP A 103 1.46 17.67 -11.16
C ASP A 103 0.87 17.98 -9.77
N LEU A 104 0.76 19.27 -9.43
CA LEU A 104 0.31 19.77 -8.15
C LEU A 104 -1.08 19.26 -7.71
N PRO A 105 -2.13 19.25 -8.57
CA PRO A 105 -3.43 18.75 -8.14
C PRO A 105 -3.37 17.33 -7.58
N ARG A 106 -2.63 16.44 -8.23
CA ARG A 106 -2.44 15.06 -7.77
C ARG A 106 -1.63 14.99 -6.48
N ILE A 107 -0.53 15.75 -6.39
CA ILE A 107 0.32 15.78 -5.19
C ILE A 107 -0.47 16.24 -3.98
N PHE A 108 -1.17 17.37 -4.08
CA PHE A 108 -1.97 17.91 -2.98
C PHE A 108 -3.20 17.08 -2.68
N GLY A 109 -3.85 16.47 -3.69
CA GLY A 109 -4.95 15.54 -3.47
C GLY A 109 -4.54 14.25 -2.75
N MET A 110 -3.27 13.83 -2.87
CA MET A 110 -2.70 12.69 -2.14
C MET A 110 -2.13 13.08 -0.78
N CYS A 111 -1.57 14.28 -0.66
CA CYS A 111 -0.85 14.75 0.53
C CYS A 111 -1.17 16.22 0.82
N PRO A 112 -2.38 16.54 1.34
CA PRO A 112 -2.81 17.92 1.56
C PRO A 112 -1.98 18.68 2.61
N THR A 113 -1.32 17.96 3.51
CA THR A 113 -0.47 18.52 4.56
C THR A 113 0.76 19.27 4.02
N ILE A 114 1.18 18.98 2.78
CA ILE A 114 2.30 19.68 2.11
C ILE A 114 2.05 21.19 2.04
N LEU A 115 0.80 21.61 1.81
CA LEU A 115 0.43 23.03 1.66
C LEU A 115 0.73 23.86 2.91
N THR A 116 0.91 23.21 4.06
CA THR A 116 1.23 23.84 5.34
C THR A 116 2.57 23.38 5.91
N SER A 117 3.38 22.68 5.11
CA SER A 117 4.69 22.20 5.54
C SER A 117 5.72 23.31 5.58
N ASP A 118 6.61 23.23 6.57
CA ASP A 118 7.76 24.14 6.63
C ASP A 118 8.79 23.78 5.54
N ILE A 119 9.17 24.77 4.74
CA ILE A 119 10.08 24.56 3.61
C ILE A 119 11.46 24.12 4.10
N LYS A 120 12.01 24.72 5.16
CA LYS A 120 13.39 24.49 5.60
C LYS A 120 13.51 23.22 6.44
N LEU A 121 12.53 22.95 7.28
CA LEU A 121 12.56 21.87 8.26
C LEU A 121 11.96 20.57 7.73
N GLN A 122 11.02 20.63 6.77
CA GLN A 122 10.32 19.45 6.27
C GLN A 122 10.59 19.17 4.79
N LEU A 123 10.40 20.15 3.90
CA LEU A 123 10.49 19.89 2.45
C LEU A 123 11.95 19.84 1.96
N SER A 124 12.79 20.80 2.34
CA SER A 124 14.20 20.86 1.92
C SER A 124 14.99 19.59 2.26
N PRO A 125 14.87 19.01 3.47
CA PRO A 125 15.53 17.75 3.79
C PRO A 125 15.14 16.61 2.86
N VAL A 126 13.89 16.54 2.39
CA VAL A 126 13.45 15.48 1.45
C VAL A 126 14.20 15.60 0.12
N PHE A 127 14.32 16.80 -0.45
CA PHE A 127 15.07 17.00 -1.69
C PHE A 127 16.58 16.77 -1.52
N GLN A 128 17.14 17.15 -0.37
CA GLN A 128 18.53 16.82 -0.02
C GLN A 128 18.74 15.31 0.09
N PHE A 129 17.81 14.58 0.70
CA PHE A 129 17.84 13.13 0.79
C PHE A 129 17.78 12.49 -0.60
N LEU A 130 16.88 12.94 -1.48
CA LEU A 130 16.82 12.46 -2.86
C LEU A 130 18.16 12.68 -3.59
N SER A 131 18.79 13.84 -3.40
CA SER A 131 20.04 14.17 -4.08
C SER A 131 21.26 13.43 -3.52
N HIS A 132 21.46 13.50 -2.21
CA HIS A 132 22.69 13.02 -1.56
C HIS A 132 22.63 11.53 -1.20
N ASP A 133 21.49 11.03 -0.74
CA ASP A 133 21.37 9.63 -0.30
C ASP A 133 20.93 8.72 -1.45
N LEU A 134 20.12 9.21 -2.41
CA LEU A 134 19.64 8.41 -3.55
C LEU A 134 20.27 8.75 -4.91
N ASN A 135 21.20 9.71 -4.97
CA ASN A 135 21.86 10.15 -6.21
C ASN A 135 20.90 10.68 -7.29
N VAL A 136 19.74 11.23 -6.92
CA VAL A 136 18.81 11.84 -7.86
C VAL A 136 19.33 13.23 -8.27
N PRO A 137 19.61 13.48 -9.56
CA PRO A 137 20.00 14.81 -10.01
C PRO A 137 18.90 15.84 -9.74
N GLU A 138 19.27 17.08 -9.40
CA GLU A 138 18.28 18.12 -9.07
C GLU A 138 17.30 18.42 -10.21
N THR A 139 17.73 18.19 -11.45
CA THR A 139 16.90 18.31 -12.65
C THR A 139 15.80 17.24 -12.77
N ASN A 140 15.90 16.15 -11.99
CA ASN A 140 15.08 14.95 -12.13
C ASN A 140 14.16 14.66 -10.94
N PHE A 141 14.07 15.54 -9.93
CA PHE A 141 13.19 15.34 -8.76
C PHE A 141 11.73 15.12 -9.12
N ARG A 142 11.27 15.66 -10.25
CA ARG A 142 9.88 15.51 -10.71
C ARG A 142 9.44 14.04 -10.80
N ARG A 143 10.30 13.14 -11.29
CA ARG A 143 9.95 11.74 -11.52
C ARG A 143 9.69 10.95 -10.22
N PRO A 144 10.59 10.91 -9.21
CA PRO A 144 10.34 10.21 -7.95
C PRO A 144 9.17 10.83 -7.17
N ILE A 145 9.04 12.16 -7.14
CA ILE A 145 7.93 12.84 -6.46
C ILE A 145 6.58 12.50 -7.09
N ASN A 146 6.47 12.50 -8.42
CA ASN A 146 5.23 12.12 -9.09
C ASN A 146 4.91 10.62 -8.96
N LYS A 147 5.93 9.77 -8.80
CA LYS A 147 5.76 8.34 -8.55
C LYS A 147 5.21 8.11 -7.13
N CYS A 148 5.76 8.79 -6.13
CA CYS A 148 5.35 8.68 -4.73
C CYS A 148 5.33 10.05 -4.03
N PRO A 149 4.20 10.80 -4.09
CA PRO A 149 4.08 12.10 -3.42
C PRO A 149 4.27 12.03 -1.89
N LYS A 150 4.07 10.85 -1.30
CA LYS A 150 4.28 10.60 0.14
C LYS A 150 5.71 10.86 0.61
N LEU A 151 6.70 10.89 -0.30
CA LEU A 151 8.07 11.29 0.01
C LEU A 151 8.11 12.68 0.66
N LEU A 152 7.29 13.63 0.18
CA LEU A 152 7.27 15.02 0.64
C LEU A 152 6.71 15.19 2.07
N VAL A 153 5.95 14.22 2.57
CA VAL A 153 5.34 14.26 3.91
C VAL A 153 6.00 13.27 4.88
N SER A 154 6.99 12.52 4.42
CA SER A 154 7.72 11.56 5.23
C SER A 154 8.93 12.24 5.87
N THR A 155 9.14 12.03 7.17
CA THR A 155 10.31 12.60 7.84
C THR A 155 11.58 11.90 7.37
N VAL A 156 12.61 12.67 7.02
CA VAL A 156 13.90 12.08 6.59
C VAL A 156 14.51 11.26 7.73
N ARG A 157 14.48 11.79 8.96
CA ARG A 157 15.12 11.18 10.13
C ARG A 157 14.46 9.89 10.56
N ASP A 158 13.12 9.87 10.66
CA ASP A 158 12.41 8.79 11.35
C ASP A 158 11.73 7.82 10.37
N GLN A 159 11.62 8.18 9.09
CA GLN A 159 10.99 7.35 8.08
C GLN A 159 11.93 7.02 6.91
N LEU A 160 12.41 8.02 6.16
CA LEU A 160 13.14 7.76 4.90
C LEU A 160 14.52 7.14 5.13
N LYS A 161 15.33 7.67 6.06
CA LYS A 161 16.67 7.14 6.37
C LYS A 161 16.62 5.75 7.00
N PRO A 162 15.78 5.49 8.03
CA PRO A 162 15.68 4.14 8.59
C PRO A 162 15.26 3.10 7.54
N ALA A 163 14.30 3.42 6.67
CA ALA A 163 13.91 2.55 5.58
C ALA A 163 15.05 2.29 4.59
N LEU A 164 15.78 3.34 4.18
CA LEU A 164 16.93 3.20 3.30
C LEU A 164 18.01 2.30 3.91
N LEU A 165 18.39 2.54 5.16
CA LEU A 165 19.42 1.76 5.86
C LEU A 165 19.01 0.30 6.02
N TYR A 166 17.75 0.04 6.34
CA TYR A 166 17.22 -1.32 6.41
C TYR A 166 17.30 -2.03 5.06
N LEU A 167 16.85 -1.39 3.98
CA LEU A 167 16.89 -1.95 2.62
C LEU A 167 18.33 -2.22 2.16
N GLN A 168 19.26 -1.29 2.45
CA GLN A 168 20.69 -1.48 2.19
C GLN A 168 21.27 -2.64 3.02
N GLY A 169 20.86 -2.78 4.28
CA GLY A 169 21.24 -3.89 5.15
C GLY A 169 20.78 -5.25 4.63
N LEU A 170 19.63 -5.31 3.94
CA LEU A 170 19.18 -6.51 3.22
C LEU A 170 19.97 -6.79 1.94
N GLY A 171 20.73 -5.81 1.42
CA GLY A 171 21.49 -5.94 0.18
C GLY A 171 20.90 -5.20 -1.03
N ILE A 172 19.83 -4.42 -0.86
CA ILE A 172 19.26 -3.58 -1.92
C ILE A 172 20.10 -2.30 -2.04
N LYS A 173 20.98 -2.26 -3.05
CA LYS A 173 21.97 -1.19 -3.23
C LYS A 173 21.72 -0.29 -4.44
N ASP A 174 20.73 -0.61 -5.26
CA ASP A 174 20.36 0.21 -6.41
C ASP A 174 19.51 1.41 -5.97
N MET A 175 20.20 2.54 -5.74
CA MET A 175 19.58 3.79 -5.31
C MET A 175 18.68 4.41 -6.39
N GLU A 176 19.05 4.22 -7.65
CA GLU A 176 18.27 4.69 -8.78
C GLU A 176 16.93 3.95 -8.84
N ALA A 177 16.95 2.62 -8.71
CA ALA A 177 15.73 1.83 -8.65
C ALA A 177 14.85 2.20 -7.45
N LEU A 178 15.43 2.39 -6.26
CA LEU A 178 14.69 2.84 -5.09
C LEU A 178 14.06 4.22 -5.29
N ALA A 179 14.73 5.15 -5.98
CA ALA A 179 14.17 6.47 -6.25
C ALA A 179 13.05 6.44 -7.31
N TYR A 180 13.27 5.78 -8.44
CA TYR A 180 12.40 5.91 -9.61
C TYR A 180 11.39 4.79 -9.79
N HIS A 181 11.71 3.57 -9.35
CA HIS A 181 10.86 2.39 -9.52
C HIS A 181 10.07 2.09 -8.26
N ASP A 182 10.74 2.04 -7.11
CA ASP A 182 10.17 1.58 -5.83
C ASP A 182 10.25 2.59 -4.66
N PRO A 183 9.95 3.90 -4.86
CA PRO A 183 10.03 4.89 -3.78
C PRO A 183 9.01 4.66 -2.65
N VAL A 184 8.03 3.77 -2.87
CA VAL A 184 7.10 3.32 -1.84
C VAL A 184 7.81 2.58 -0.70
N LEU A 185 8.93 1.93 -0.97
CA LEU A 185 9.70 1.21 0.05
C LEU A 185 10.33 2.18 1.06
N LEU A 186 10.77 3.36 0.61
CA LEU A 186 11.38 4.38 1.46
C LEU A 186 10.36 5.04 2.42
N VAL A 187 9.09 5.11 2.02
CA VAL A 187 8.00 5.63 2.87
C VAL A 187 7.29 4.54 3.67
N SER A 188 7.79 3.30 3.62
CA SER A 188 7.23 2.18 4.37
C SER A 188 7.89 2.07 5.75
N ASN A 189 7.08 1.94 6.79
CA ASN A 189 7.61 1.79 8.15
C ASN A 189 8.34 0.43 8.29
N VAL A 190 9.59 0.46 8.75
CA VAL A 190 10.44 -0.74 8.84
C VAL A 190 9.81 -1.80 9.75
N GLU A 191 9.51 -1.44 10.99
CA GLU A 191 9.01 -2.36 12.04
C GLU A 191 7.60 -2.86 11.77
N ARG A 192 6.74 -2.01 11.21
CA ARG A 192 5.32 -2.32 11.02
C ARG A 192 4.98 -2.85 9.64
N THR A 193 5.86 -2.69 8.65
CA THR A 193 5.58 -3.04 7.26
C THR A 193 6.65 -3.93 6.64
N LEU A 194 7.92 -3.55 6.68
CA LEU A 194 8.97 -4.29 5.96
C LEU A 194 9.35 -5.58 6.70
N ILE A 195 9.66 -5.50 8.01
CA ILE A 195 10.01 -6.66 8.84
C ILE A 195 8.89 -7.72 8.83
N PRO A 196 7.60 -7.38 9.09
CA PRO A 196 6.54 -8.39 9.11
C PRO A 196 6.33 -9.10 7.76
N LYS A 197 6.66 -8.45 6.64
CA LYS A 197 6.59 -9.08 5.32
C LYS A 197 7.73 -10.07 5.09
N LEU A 198 8.92 -9.75 5.59
CA LEU A 198 10.06 -10.68 5.56
C LEU A 198 9.81 -11.87 6.50
N GLU A 199 9.34 -11.60 7.72
CA GLU A 199 8.95 -12.64 8.69
C GLU A 199 7.84 -13.54 8.16
N CYS A 200 6.90 -12.99 7.37
CA CYS A 200 5.88 -13.80 6.71
C CYS A 200 6.50 -14.83 5.75
N LEU A 201 7.53 -14.47 4.98
CA LEU A 201 8.23 -15.43 4.13
C LEU A 201 8.92 -16.49 4.99
N VAL A 202 9.58 -16.09 6.07
CA VAL A 202 10.18 -17.06 7.02
C VAL A 202 9.12 -18.01 7.60
N SER A 203 7.93 -17.50 7.92
CA SER A 203 6.81 -18.32 8.43
C SER A 203 6.26 -19.34 7.43
N PHE A 204 6.56 -19.17 6.13
CA PHE A 204 6.23 -20.13 5.09
C PHE A 204 7.23 -21.30 5.00
N GLY A 205 8.33 -21.24 5.77
CA GLY A 205 9.35 -22.29 5.85
C GLY A 205 10.67 -21.93 5.18
N PHE A 206 10.82 -20.72 4.62
CA PHE A 206 12.11 -20.23 4.13
C PHE A 206 13.05 -19.89 5.29
N SER A 207 14.36 -20.10 5.12
CA SER A 207 15.33 -19.51 6.03
C SER A 207 15.30 -17.98 5.93
N HIS A 208 15.86 -17.30 6.94
CA HIS A 208 15.98 -15.84 6.88
C HIS A 208 16.81 -15.41 5.66
N GLU A 209 17.92 -16.09 5.38
CA GLU A 209 18.80 -15.83 4.23
C GLU A 209 18.06 -16.01 2.89
N GLU A 210 17.27 -17.08 2.76
CA GLU A 210 16.47 -17.32 1.56
C GLU A 210 15.39 -16.25 1.36
N ALA A 211 14.70 -15.86 2.43
CA ALA A 211 13.72 -14.79 2.38
C ALA A 211 14.37 -13.46 1.97
N VAL A 212 15.57 -13.15 2.49
CA VAL A 212 16.37 -11.98 2.09
C VAL A 212 16.73 -12.07 0.60
N GLU A 213 17.22 -13.22 0.14
CA GLU A 213 17.57 -13.42 -1.27
C GLU A 213 16.37 -13.17 -2.20
N MET A 214 15.19 -13.67 -1.82
CA MET A 214 13.95 -13.46 -2.56
C MET A 214 13.59 -11.96 -2.66
N VAL A 215 13.64 -11.21 -1.57
CA VAL A 215 13.28 -9.78 -1.58
C VAL A 215 14.35 -8.90 -2.23
N VAL A 216 15.63 -9.29 -2.19
CA VAL A 216 16.69 -8.59 -2.94
C VAL A 216 16.47 -8.76 -4.43
N ARG A 217 16.14 -9.97 -4.89
CA ARG A 217 15.85 -10.26 -6.30
C ARG A 217 14.50 -9.67 -6.75
N CYS A 218 13.54 -9.54 -5.84
CA CYS A 218 12.21 -9.01 -6.11
C CYS A 218 11.74 -8.05 -4.99
N PRO A 219 12.25 -6.79 -4.95
CA PRO A 219 11.87 -5.82 -3.93
C PRO A 219 10.36 -5.51 -3.90
N GLY A 220 9.68 -5.69 -5.03
CA GLY A 220 8.23 -5.57 -5.16
C GLY A 220 7.44 -6.46 -4.20
N LEU A 221 8.03 -7.54 -3.66
CA LEU A 221 7.41 -8.36 -2.61
C LEU A 221 6.98 -7.51 -1.40
N PHE A 222 7.77 -6.50 -1.02
CA PHE A 222 7.42 -5.59 0.08
C PHE A 222 6.21 -4.70 -0.22
N THR A 223 5.68 -4.68 -1.44
CA THR A 223 4.49 -3.89 -1.79
C THR A 223 3.19 -4.67 -1.61
N PHE A 224 3.26 -6.01 -1.54
CA PHE A 224 2.07 -6.86 -1.44
C PHE A 224 1.56 -6.97 0.00
N SER A 225 0.27 -7.26 0.14
CA SER A 225 -0.37 -7.49 1.43
C SER A 225 -0.06 -8.91 1.93
N VAL A 226 0.27 -9.06 3.21
CA VAL A 226 0.42 -10.40 3.82
C VAL A 226 -0.91 -11.17 3.73
N GLU A 227 -1.98 -10.61 4.29
CA GLU A 227 -3.28 -11.29 4.37
C GLU A 227 -3.98 -11.47 3.02
N ARG A 228 -3.98 -10.43 2.17
CA ARG A 228 -4.72 -10.44 0.90
C ARG A 228 -3.93 -10.94 -0.30
N ASN A 229 -2.63 -11.21 -0.16
CA ASN A 229 -1.79 -11.65 -1.28
C ASN A 229 -0.91 -12.82 -0.89
N PHE A 230 0.01 -12.67 0.07
CA PHE A 230 0.96 -13.75 0.40
C PHE A 230 0.26 -15.01 0.87
N LYS A 231 -0.56 -14.94 1.92
CA LYS A 231 -1.22 -16.11 2.50
C LYS A 231 -2.10 -16.88 1.51
N PRO A 232 -3.06 -16.26 0.78
CA PRO A 232 -3.92 -17.03 -0.13
C PRO A 232 -3.15 -17.63 -1.30
N LYS A 233 -2.16 -16.92 -1.85
CA LYS A 233 -1.36 -17.43 -2.96
C LYS A 233 -0.42 -18.54 -2.52
N PHE A 234 0.23 -18.38 -1.37
CA PHE A 234 1.06 -19.43 -0.79
C PHE A 234 0.23 -20.68 -0.46
N GLY A 235 -0.95 -20.51 0.15
CA GLY A 235 -1.86 -21.61 0.44
C GLY A 235 -2.27 -22.41 -0.80
N TYR A 236 -2.61 -21.72 -1.90
CA TYR A 236 -2.88 -22.38 -3.17
C TYR A 236 -1.64 -23.07 -3.76
N PHE A 237 -0.48 -22.42 -3.67
CA PHE A 237 0.78 -22.95 -4.17
C PHE A 237 1.18 -24.28 -3.53
N VAL A 238 1.12 -24.37 -2.19
CA VAL A 238 1.50 -25.60 -1.48
C VAL A 238 0.37 -26.62 -1.42
N GLY A 239 -0.88 -26.16 -1.30
CA GLY A 239 -2.03 -27.04 -1.09
C GLY A 239 -2.60 -27.63 -2.37
N GLU A 240 -2.81 -26.80 -3.39
CA GLU A 240 -3.49 -27.20 -4.63
C GLU A 240 -2.50 -27.53 -5.74
N MET A 241 -1.40 -26.79 -5.86
CA MET A 241 -0.37 -27.08 -6.87
C MET A 241 0.63 -28.15 -6.41
N GLY A 242 0.72 -28.41 -5.10
CA GLY A 242 1.70 -29.36 -4.54
C GLY A 242 3.15 -28.99 -4.85
N ALA A 243 3.43 -27.72 -5.14
CA ALA A 243 4.74 -27.26 -5.61
C ALA A 243 5.72 -27.04 -4.45
N SER A 244 7.01 -27.20 -4.73
CA SER A 244 8.06 -27.12 -3.71
C SER A 244 8.41 -25.67 -3.35
N LEU A 245 8.88 -25.45 -2.11
CA LEU A 245 9.39 -24.13 -1.69
C LEU A 245 10.56 -23.66 -2.58
N GLU A 246 11.37 -24.58 -3.08
CA GLU A 246 12.48 -24.28 -4.00
C GLU A 246 12.01 -23.62 -5.29
N GLU A 247 10.87 -24.05 -5.86
CA GLU A 247 10.30 -23.43 -7.05
C GLU A 247 9.84 -22.00 -6.77
N LEU A 248 9.21 -21.77 -5.61
CA LEU A 248 8.77 -20.44 -5.21
C LEU A 248 9.95 -19.51 -4.91
N LYS A 249 11.02 -20.02 -4.28
CA LYS A 249 12.29 -19.30 -4.07
C LYS A 249 12.95 -18.93 -5.39
N GLY A 250 12.92 -19.83 -6.37
CA GLY A 250 13.40 -19.57 -7.73
C GLY A 250 12.58 -18.52 -8.47
N PHE A 251 11.28 -18.40 -8.15
CA PHE A 251 10.35 -17.50 -8.83
C PHE A 251 9.46 -16.67 -7.89
N PRO A 252 10.04 -15.73 -7.10
CA PRO A 252 9.27 -14.89 -6.17
C PRO A 252 8.22 -14.02 -6.86
N GLN A 253 8.38 -13.73 -8.16
CA GLN A 253 7.40 -12.98 -8.95
C GLN A 253 6.03 -13.67 -9.04
N TYR A 254 5.93 -14.95 -8.65
CA TYR A 254 4.67 -15.65 -8.42
C TYR A 254 3.64 -14.78 -7.67
N PHE A 255 4.04 -14.10 -6.60
CA PHE A 255 3.17 -13.24 -5.80
C PHE A 255 2.66 -12.00 -6.55
N GLY A 256 3.26 -11.66 -7.69
CA GLY A 256 2.81 -10.57 -8.57
C GLY A 256 1.62 -10.92 -9.46
N PHE A 257 1.39 -12.20 -9.77
CA PHE A 257 0.30 -12.61 -10.66
C PHE A 257 -1.04 -12.74 -9.93
N SER A 258 -2.16 -12.40 -10.58
CA SER A 258 -3.49 -12.57 -9.97
C SER A 258 -3.75 -14.05 -9.68
N LEU A 259 -4.22 -14.35 -8.47
CA LEU A 259 -4.54 -15.72 -8.10
C LEU A 259 -5.71 -16.24 -8.96
N GLU A 260 -6.79 -15.46 -9.00
CA GLU A 260 -8.06 -15.85 -9.61
C GLU A 260 -8.05 -15.74 -11.13
N LYS A 261 -7.36 -14.74 -11.68
CA LYS A 261 -7.37 -14.46 -13.13
C LYS A 261 -6.21 -15.10 -13.89
N ARG A 262 -5.16 -15.54 -13.20
CA ARG A 262 -3.93 -15.99 -13.85
C ARG A 262 -3.42 -17.32 -13.32
N ILE A 263 -3.16 -17.42 -12.02
CA ILE A 263 -2.55 -18.61 -11.42
C ILE A 263 -3.52 -19.80 -11.48
N VAL A 264 -4.74 -19.65 -10.94
CA VAL A 264 -5.72 -20.73 -10.84
C VAL A 264 -6.15 -21.25 -12.22
N PRO A 265 -6.56 -20.40 -13.18
CA PRO A 265 -7.02 -20.91 -14.48
C PRO A 265 -5.94 -21.68 -15.23
N ARG A 266 -4.70 -21.16 -15.25
CA ARG A 266 -3.59 -21.79 -15.96
C ARG A 266 -3.14 -23.10 -15.33
N HIS A 267 -3.09 -23.13 -13.99
CA HIS A 267 -2.80 -24.37 -13.26
C HIS A 267 -3.84 -25.47 -13.56
N ARG A 268 -5.13 -25.14 -13.50
CA ARG A 268 -6.21 -26.11 -13.78
C ARG A 268 -6.16 -26.63 -15.20
N GLU A 269 -6.00 -25.75 -16.18
CA GLU A 269 -5.94 -26.16 -17.59
C GLU A 269 -4.74 -27.07 -17.88
N MET A 270 -3.60 -26.82 -17.23
CA MET A 270 -2.44 -27.73 -17.32
C MET A 270 -2.73 -29.09 -16.68
N MET A 271 -3.36 -29.11 -15.50
CA MET A 271 -3.74 -30.34 -14.79
C MET A 271 -4.72 -31.18 -15.62
N GLU A 272 -5.72 -30.57 -16.23
CA GLU A 272 -6.69 -31.25 -17.12
C GLU A 272 -6.01 -31.90 -18.34
N ARG A 273 -4.90 -31.33 -18.81
CA ARG A 273 -4.10 -31.86 -19.92
C ARG A 273 -2.93 -32.75 -19.48
N GLY A 274 -2.72 -32.94 -18.18
CA GLY A 274 -1.60 -33.73 -17.63
C GLY A 274 -0.22 -33.15 -17.95
N LEU A 275 -0.10 -31.83 -18.06
CA LEU A 275 1.12 -31.13 -18.43
C LEU A 275 1.77 -30.47 -17.20
N THR A 276 3.10 -30.50 -17.14
CA THR A 276 3.88 -29.74 -16.16
C THR A 276 4.79 -28.78 -16.89
N VAL A 277 4.72 -27.49 -16.53
CA VAL A 277 5.64 -26.47 -17.08
C VAL A 277 6.16 -25.59 -15.94
N PRO A 278 7.41 -25.11 -16.02
CA PRO A 278 7.97 -24.21 -15.03
C PRO A 278 7.11 -22.96 -14.81
N LEU A 279 6.97 -22.51 -13.55
CA LEU A 279 6.19 -21.32 -13.18
C LEU A 279 6.49 -20.08 -14.01
N PRO A 280 7.76 -19.75 -14.36
CA PRO A 280 8.04 -18.58 -15.17
C PRO A 280 7.37 -18.66 -16.55
N LEU A 281 7.41 -19.83 -17.20
CA LEU A 281 6.75 -20.04 -18.50
C LEU A 281 5.23 -20.02 -18.33
N MET A 282 4.70 -20.72 -17.33
CA MET A 282 3.26 -20.74 -17.04
C MET A 282 2.70 -19.33 -16.81
N LEU A 283 3.42 -18.46 -16.10
CA LEU A 283 2.84 -17.21 -15.60
C LEU A 283 3.25 -15.97 -16.40
N LYS A 284 4.47 -15.91 -16.94
CA LYS A 284 4.94 -14.75 -17.71
C LYS A 284 4.45 -14.74 -19.16
N SER A 285 4.25 -15.92 -19.77
CA SER A 285 3.85 -16.01 -21.18
C SER A 285 2.51 -15.34 -21.44
N THR A 286 2.31 -14.72 -22.59
CA THR A 286 1.01 -14.14 -22.98
C THR A 286 -0.09 -15.21 -23.03
N ASP A 287 -1.36 -14.81 -23.19
CA ASP A 287 -2.45 -15.79 -23.33
C ASP A 287 -2.34 -16.61 -24.62
N GLU A 288 -1.77 -16.02 -25.67
CA GLU A 288 -1.49 -16.72 -26.92
C GLU A 288 -0.35 -17.73 -26.76
N GLU A 289 0.80 -17.27 -26.27
CA GLU A 289 1.96 -18.13 -26.02
C GLU A 289 1.63 -19.28 -25.05
N PHE A 290 0.79 -19.02 -24.04
CA PHE A 290 0.34 -20.07 -23.13
C PHE A 290 -0.53 -21.10 -23.84
N ARG A 291 -1.42 -20.69 -24.75
CA ARG A 291 -2.23 -21.62 -25.54
C ARG A 291 -1.36 -22.47 -26.47
N GLU A 292 -0.40 -21.85 -27.15
CA GLU A 292 0.58 -22.56 -27.98
C GLU A 292 1.40 -23.58 -27.16
N LEU A 293 1.80 -23.23 -25.93
CA LEU A 293 2.48 -24.15 -25.01
C LEU A 293 1.62 -25.38 -24.67
N LEU A 294 0.30 -25.21 -24.56
CA LEU A 294 -0.62 -26.32 -24.29
C LEU A 294 -0.86 -27.20 -25.53
N GLU A 295 -0.77 -26.64 -26.73
CA GLU A 295 -0.94 -27.35 -28.00
C GLU A 295 0.31 -28.12 -28.41
N ASN A 296 1.50 -27.56 -28.18
CA ASN A 296 2.78 -28.15 -28.56
C ASN A 296 3.27 -29.23 -27.57
N GLY A 297 2.47 -29.55 -26.55
CA GLY A 297 2.79 -30.54 -25.53
C GLY A 297 3.93 -30.07 -24.63
N GLY A 298 3.60 -29.32 -23.58
CA GLY A 298 4.50 -29.08 -22.45
C GLY A 298 5.15 -30.38 -21.93
N LEU A 299 6.19 -30.27 -21.09
CA LEU A 299 6.91 -31.43 -20.54
C LEU A 299 5.90 -32.44 -19.96
N LYS A 300 5.73 -33.59 -20.64
CA LYS A 300 4.84 -34.65 -20.20
C LYS A 300 5.40 -35.28 -18.93
N VAL A 301 4.55 -35.42 -17.92
CA VAL A 301 4.90 -36.16 -16.71
C VAL A 301 5.03 -37.64 -17.07
N GLY A 302 6.21 -38.20 -16.83
CA GLY A 302 6.46 -39.65 -16.87
C GLY A 302 6.17 -40.28 -15.51
#